data_AF-A0A4Q3KW59-F1
#
_entry.id   AF-A0A4Q3KW59-F1
#
_cell.length_a   1.000
_cell.length_b   1.000
_cell.length_c   1.000
_cell.angle_alpha   90.00
_cell.angle_beta   90.00
_cell.angle_gamma   90.00
#
_symmetry.space_group_name_H-M   'P 1'
#
loop_
_entity.id
_entity.type
_entity.pdbx_description
1 polymer ?
#
loop_
_entity_poly.entity_id
_entity_poly.type
_entity_poly.pdbx_seq_one_letter_code
_entity_poly.pdbx_strand_id
1 'polypeptide(L)'
;VDGQHRIAGLLLAAERDRRFLDFEVPVNLAVSLNLVSQMCHFLIVNTTQRSVDRSVGQQIVARLTRLVELERLPTIPRWIRRQVDRGEDARALQMVAYLNSESISHWCGRIRMANDDRRDRNMTIHQKSFVESIKKYILASAHPLAALGIDAYKQQRALCNYWNAVADLLIDPEAELDSVVMKSNGVNFFHLVSQTAFHQAASRKDYTQHAFRVILERAFRALPMEDFRLGTAEFWLSGSEAGGLNQAALRRLASTLNRAMNAAPASREARL
;
A
#
# COMPACT_ATOMS: atom_id res chain seq x y z
N VAL A 1 25.04 7.09 9.62
CA VAL A 1 24.06 6.76 8.54
C VAL A 1 23.38 5.43 8.83
N ASP A 2 24.12 4.40 9.25
CA ASP A 2 23.57 3.17 9.81
C ASP A 2 24.54 2.64 10.90
N GLY A 3 24.00 1.99 11.94
CA GLY A 3 24.76 1.59 13.13
C GLY A 3 23.94 1.51 14.41
N GLN A 4 22.67 1.94 14.41
CA GLN A 4 21.81 1.97 15.60
C GLN A 4 21.69 0.60 16.30
N HIS A 5 21.56 -0.49 15.55
CA HIS A 5 21.52 -1.85 16.11
C HIS A 5 22.87 -2.28 16.69
N ARG A 6 23.99 -1.85 16.09
CA ARG A 6 25.34 -2.12 16.59
C ARG A 6 25.60 -1.37 17.89
N ILE A 7 25.22 -0.09 17.95
CA ILE A 7 25.31 0.73 19.16
C ILE A 7 24.42 0.15 20.26
N ALA A 8 23.14 -0.15 19.97
CA ALA A 8 22.23 -0.75 20.94
C ALA A 8 22.72 -2.12 21.45
N GLY A 9 23.28 -2.95 20.56
CA GLY A 9 23.88 -4.22 20.94
C GLY A 9 25.11 -4.06 21.84
N LEU A 10 25.98 -3.09 21.56
CA LEU A 10 27.13 -2.78 22.41
C LEU A 10 26.71 -2.21 23.77
N LEU A 11 25.68 -1.37 23.81
CA LEU A 11 25.10 -0.86 25.07
C LEU A 11 24.55 -2.00 25.93
N LEU A 12 23.77 -2.92 25.33
CA LEU A 12 23.28 -4.14 26.01
C LEU A 12 24.40 -5.07 26.46
N ALA A 13 25.48 -5.18 25.68
CA ALA A 13 26.65 -5.97 26.06
C ALA A 13 27.41 -5.33 27.23
N ALA A 14 27.52 -3.99 27.24
CA ALA A 14 28.16 -3.21 28.29
C ALA A 14 27.43 -3.28 29.64
N GLU A 15 26.12 -3.52 29.64
CA GLU A 15 25.34 -3.81 30.86
C GLU A 15 25.80 -5.10 31.55
N ARG A 16 26.33 -6.06 30.79
CA ARG A 16 26.78 -7.37 31.29
C ARG A 16 28.29 -7.46 31.50
N ASP A 17 29.06 -6.76 30.67
CA ASP A 17 30.52 -6.72 30.75
C ASP A 17 31.04 -5.31 30.42
N ARG A 18 31.59 -4.65 31.44
CA ARG A 18 32.04 -3.26 31.35
C ARG A 18 33.18 -3.04 30.35
N ARG A 19 33.90 -4.08 29.93
CA ARG A 19 34.98 -3.98 28.93
C ARG A 19 34.47 -3.50 27.57
N PHE A 20 33.17 -3.67 27.29
CA PHE A 20 32.56 -3.15 26.07
C PHE A 20 32.39 -1.62 26.06
N LEU A 21 32.55 -0.93 27.19
CA LEU A 21 32.54 0.53 27.24
C LEU A 21 33.75 1.14 26.53
N ASP A 22 34.90 0.45 26.60
CA ASP A 22 36.16 0.88 25.99
C ASP A 22 36.38 0.24 24.61
N PHE A 23 35.37 -0.43 24.06
CA PHE A 23 35.47 -1.09 22.78
C PHE A 23 35.47 -0.08 21.63
N GLU A 24 36.58 0.00 20.91
CA GLU A 24 36.72 0.89 19.76
C GLU A 24 35.89 0.39 18.57
N VAL A 25 35.01 1.26 18.06
CA VAL A 25 34.18 0.95 16.89
C VAL A 25 34.74 1.67 15.67
N PRO A 26 35.14 0.95 14.60
CA PRO A 26 35.53 1.60 13.37
C PRO A 26 34.31 2.31 12.75
N VAL A 27 34.43 3.63 12.58
CA VAL A 27 33.41 4.46 11.96
C VAL A 27 33.92 5.06 10.66
N ASN A 28 33.06 5.10 9.66
CA ASN A 28 33.32 5.87 8.44
C ASN A 28 32.53 7.19 8.52
N LEU A 29 33.25 8.31 8.54
CA LEU A 29 32.68 9.64 8.60
C LEU A 29 32.74 10.29 7.21
N ALA A 30 31.60 10.29 6.52
CA ALA A 30 31.46 11.05 5.30
C ALA A 30 31.17 12.52 5.63
N VAL A 31 32.12 13.41 5.34
CA VAL A 31 32.02 14.86 5.56
C VAL A 31 31.67 15.59 4.26
N SER A 32 31.07 16.78 4.37
CA SER A 32 30.81 17.69 3.25
C SER A 32 29.93 17.12 2.11
N LEU A 33 29.10 16.13 2.41
CA LEU A 33 28.11 15.62 1.45
C LEU A 33 26.92 16.57 1.36
N ASN A 34 26.52 16.96 0.14
CA ASN A 34 25.26 17.65 -0.08
C ASN A 34 24.06 16.71 0.20
N LEU A 35 22.86 17.27 0.34
CA LEU A 35 21.67 16.53 0.75
C LEU A 35 21.35 15.34 -0.16
N VAL A 36 21.42 15.54 -1.48
CA VAL A 36 21.20 14.47 -2.46
C VAL A 36 22.22 13.34 -2.29
N SER A 37 23.49 13.68 -2.07
CA SER A 37 24.55 12.69 -1.87
C SER A 37 24.36 11.90 -0.57
N GLN A 38 23.89 12.55 0.50
CA GLN A 38 23.54 11.88 1.76
C GLN A 38 22.38 10.88 1.55
N MET A 39 21.34 11.28 0.81
CA MET A 39 20.20 10.43 0.47
C MET A 39 20.61 9.22 -0.36
N CYS A 40 21.44 9.42 -1.38
CA CYS A 40 21.98 8.34 -2.20
C CYS A 40 22.84 7.38 -1.38
N HIS A 41 23.72 7.90 -0.53
CA HIS A 41 24.57 7.09 0.34
C HIS A 41 23.73 6.24 1.31
N PHE A 42 22.66 6.81 1.89
CA PHE A 42 21.71 6.07 2.71
C PHE A 42 21.10 4.89 1.94
N LEU A 43 20.59 5.11 0.72
CA LEU A 43 19.99 4.03 -0.07
C LEU A 43 21.01 2.92 -0.42
N ILE A 44 22.24 3.28 -0.78
CA ILE A 44 23.29 2.32 -1.13
C ILE A 44 23.63 1.41 0.05
N VAL A 45 23.82 1.99 1.24
CA VAL A 45 24.14 1.21 2.45
C VAL A 45 22.98 0.31 2.85
N ASN A 46 21.74 0.84 2.83
CA ASN A 46 20.55 0.12 3.31
C ASN A 46 20.02 -0.98 2.39
N THR A 47 20.50 -1.02 1.16
CA THR A 47 20.13 -2.05 0.19
C THR A 47 21.20 -3.12 0.01
N THR A 48 22.45 -2.82 0.38
CA THR A 48 23.56 -3.79 0.37
C THR A 48 23.78 -4.48 1.72
N GLN A 49 23.27 -3.91 2.82
CA GLN A 49 23.31 -4.49 4.17
C GLN A 49 21.91 -4.80 4.72
N ARG A 50 21.81 -5.29 5.96
CA ARG A 50 20.53 -5.67 6.60
C ARG A 50 19.61 -4.44 6.66
N SER A 51 18.51 -4.50 5.91
CA SER A 51 17.71 -3.33 5.53
C SER A 51 17.06 -2.62 6.73
N VAL A 52 17.22 -1.30 6.81
CA VAL A 52 16.38 -0.41 7.64
C VAL A 52 14.92 -0.44 7.14
N ASP A 53 14.01 0.16 7.89
CA ASP A 53 12.60 0.27 7.50
C ASP A 53 12.45 0.82 6.05
N ARG A 54 11.82 0.00 5.20
CA ARG A 54 11.51 0.32 3.81
C ARG A 54 10.69 1.60 3.67
N SER A 55 9.91 1.98 4.69
CA SER A 55 9.11 3.20 4.68
C SER A 55 9.96 4.46 4.48
N VAL A 56 11.14 4.51 5.12
CA VAL A 56 12.12 5.61 4.98
C VAL A 56 12.77 5.58 3.61
N GLY A 57 13.16 4.40 3.13
CA GLY A 57 13.72 4.22 1.79
C GLY A 57 12.78 4.72 0.68
N GLN A 58 11.49 4.41 0.78
CA GLN A 58 10.47 4.88 -0.17
C GLN A 58 10.37 6.42 -0.19
N GLN A 59 10.37 7.06 0.98
CA GLN A 59 10.34 8.53 1.10
C GLN A 59 11.58 9.17 0.47
N ILE A 60 12.76 8.60 0.68
CA ILE A 60 14.01 9.08 0.11
C ILE A 60 14.00 8.96 -1.41
N VAL A 61 13.59 7.81 -1.96
CA VAL A 61 13.46 7.61 -3.41
C VAL A 61 12.48 8.62 -4.01
N ALA A 62 11.31 8.80 -3.39
CA ALA A 62 10.32 9.76 -3.88
C ALA A 62 10.81 11.21 -3.85
N ARG A 63 11.59 11.59 -2.83
CA ARG A 63 12.21 12.91 -2.76
C ARG A 63 13.31 13.07 -3.82
N LEU A 64 14.13 12.04 -4.06
CA LEU A 64 15.11 12.07 -5.15
C LEU A 64 14.43 12.23 -6.51
N THR A 65 13.31 11.54 -6.77
CA THR A 65 12.53 11.68 -8.02
C THR A 65 12.17 13.15 -8.29
N ARG A 66 11.77 13.90 -7.26
CA ARG A 66 11.42 15.33 -7.40
C ARG A 66 12.62 16.24 -7.66
N LEU A 67 13.82 15.81 -7.29
CA LEU A 67 15.05 16.60 -7.40
C LEU A 67 15.85 16.31 -8.68
N VAL A 68 15.53 15.23 -9.41
CA VAL A 68 16.28 14.81 -10.62
C VAL A 68 16.33 15.91 -11.68
N GLU A 69 15.28 16.71 -11.81
CA GLU A 69 15.21 17.80 -12.78
C GLU A 69 15.90 19.09 -12.32
N LEU A 70 16.18 19.21 -11.02
CA LEU A 70 16.68 20.44 -10.38
C LEU A 70 18.16 20.35 -10.01
N GLU A 71 18.66 19.15 -9.72
CA GLU A 71 20.03 18.94 -9.23
C GLU A 71 20.74 17.81 -9.98
N ARG A 72 22.06 17.96 -10.18
CA ARG A 72 22.88 16.87 -10.72
C ARG A 72 22.95 15.74 -9.69
N LEU A 73 22.24 14.64 -9.97
CA LEU A 73 22.37 13.42 -9.18
C LEU A 73 23.82 12.90 -9.24
N PRO A 74 24.41 12.52 -8.10
CA PRO A 74 25.71 11.85 -8.08
C PRO A 74 25.63 10.50 -8.78
N THR A 75 26.79 9.91 -9.09
CA THR A 75 26.86 8.57 -9.67
C THR A 75 26.27 7.54 -8.69
N ILE A 76 25.02 7.15 -8.94
CA ILE A 76 24.29 6.15 -8.17
C ILE A 76 24.23 4.82 -8.93
N PRO A 77 24.17 3.68 -8.21
CA PRO A 77 23.93 2.38 -8.83
C PRO A 77 22.73 2.39 -9.78
N ARG A 78 22.86 1.66 -10.90
CA ARG A 78 21.83 1.60 -11.97
C ARG A 78 20.44 1.20 -11.47
N TRP A 79 20.34 0.43 -10.38
CA TRP A 79 19.05 0.03 -9.83
C TRP A 79 18.36 1.15 -9.03
N ILE A 80 19.09 1.99 -8.29
CA ILE A 80 18.55 3.19 -7.63
C ILE A 80 18.07 4.17 -8.68
N ARG A 81 18.92 4.44 -9.69
CA ARG A 81 18.58 5.35 -10.78
C ARG A 81 17.28 4.93 -11.47
N ARG A 82 17.17 3.66 -11.86
CA ARG A 82 15.91 3.12 -12.44
C ARG A 82 14.70 3.29 -11.54
N GLN A 83 14.85 3.15 -10.22
CA GLN A 83 13.74 3.30 -9.28
C GLN A 83 13.30 4.77 -9.16
N VAL A 84 14.27 5.69 -9.10
CA VAL A 84 14.04 7.14 -9.07
C VAL A 84 13.40 7.61 -10.38
N ASP A 85 13.95 7.21 -11.52
CA ASP A 85 13.46 7.60 -12.86
C ASP A 85 12.06 7.07 -13.15
N ARG A 86 11.72 5.86 -12.68
CA ARG A 86 10.34 5.33 -12.82
C ARG A 86 9.32 6.12 -12.01
N GLY A 87 9.74 6.75 -10.92
CA GLY A 87 8.88 7.58 -10.06
C GLY A 87 7.72 6.85 -9.39
N GLU A 88 7.68 5.51 -9.41
CA GLU A 88 6.57 4.71 -8.86
C GLU A 88 6.38 4.94 -7.35
N ASP A 89 7.48 5.04 -6.58
CA ASP A 89 7.41 5.33 -5.14
C ASP A 89 6.85 6.74 -4.88
N ALA A 90 7.23 7.72 -5.70
CA ALA A 90 6.70 9.08 -5.58
C ALA A 90 5.19 9.12 -5.85
N ARG A 91 4.74 8.47 -6.94
CA ARG A 91 3.31 8.39 -7.31
C ARG A 91 2.50 7.62 -6.26
N ALA A 92 3.00 6.47 -5.80
CA ALA A 92 2.31 5.67 -4.79
C ALA A 92 2.22 6.41 -3.45
N LEU A 93 3.28 7.10 -3.03
CA LEU A 93 3.25 7.91 -1.81
C LEU A 93 2.29 9.09 -1.90
N GLN A 94 2.15 9.72 -3.07
CA GLN A 94 1.14 10.77 -3.27
C GLN A 94 -0.29 10.20 -3.10
N MET A 95 -0.57 9.01 -3.66
CA MET A 95 -1.87 8.35 -3.49
C MET A 95 -2.13 7.98 -2.02
N VAL A 96 -1.13 7.41 -1.32
CA VAL A 96 -1.25 7.08 0.11
C VAL A 96 -1.47 8.33 0.94
N ALA A 97 -0.71 9.41 0.70
CA ALA A 97 -0.84 10.65 1.44
C ALA A 97 -2.23 11.27 1.26
N TYR A 98 -2.77 11.26 0.03
CA TYR A 98 -4.13 11.71 -0.26
C TYR A 98 -5.15 10.88 0.55
N LEU A 99 -5.12 9.55 0.42
CA LEU A 99 -6.05 8.67 1.14
C LEU A 99 -5.97 8.82 2.67
N ASN A 100 -4.78 9.11 3.20
CA ASN A 100 -4.57 9.22 4.65
C ASN A 100 -4.93 10.60 5.24
N SER A 101 -5.04 11.64 4.41
CA SER A 101 -5.27 13.03 4.85
C SER A 101 -6.69 13.56 4.57
N GLU A 102 -7.34 13.03 3.54
CA GLU A 102 -8.66 13.49 3.14
C GLU A 102 -9.74 12.91 4.06
N SER A 103 -10.50 13.77 4.75
CA SER A 103 -11.55 13.38 5.72
C SER A 103 -12.66 12.52 5.11
N ILE A 104 -12.89 12.65 3.80
CA ILE A 104 -13.82 11.84 3.03
C ILE A 104 -13.35 10.40 2.81
N SER A 105 -12.07 10.11 3.05
CA SER A 105 -11.50 8.79 2.84
C SER A 105 -11.66 7.94 4.09
N HIS A 106 -12.12 6.70 3.91
CA HIS A 106 -12.11 5.72 5.00
C HIS A 106 -10.70 5.42 5.52
N TRP A 107 -9.65 5.77 4.76
CA TRP A 107 -8.25 5.63 5.16
C TRP A 107 -7.71 6.82 5.98
N CYS A 108 -8.48 7.89 6.16
CA CYS A 108 -8.05 9.08 6.89
C CYS A 108 -7.50 8.72 8.27
N GLY A 109 -6.22 9.02 8.52
CA GLY A 109 -5.52 8.71 9.77
C GLY A 109 -5.25 7.23 10.06
N ARG A 110 -5.58 6.31 9.15
CA ARG A 110 -5.42 4.85 9.37
C ARG A 110 -4.11 4.29 8.85
N ILE A 111 -3.40 5.01 7.99
CA ILE A 111 -2.13 4.58 7.43
C ILE A 111 -0.99 5.18 8.26
N ARG A 112 -0.20 4.34 8.91
CA ARG A 112 0.99 4.77 9.65
C ARG A 112 2.08 5.17 8.67
N MET A 113 2.34 6.48 8.57
CA MET A 113 3.36 7.05 7.71
C MET A 113 4.77 6.79 8.27
N ALA A 114 5.80 6.95 7.43
CA ALA A 114 7.19 6.87 7.90
C ALA A 114 7.46 7.93 8.96
N ASN A 115 8.19 7.57 10.03
CA ASN A 115 8.50 8.41 11.18
C ASN A 115 7.28 8.88 12.00
N ASP A 116 6.14 8.22 11.84
CA ASP A 116 4.99 8.47 12.70
C ASP A 116 5.12 7.65 14.00
N ASP A 117 5.55 8.33 15.06
CA ASP A 117 5.72 7.74 16.39
C ASP A 117 4.39 7.62 17.16
N ARG A 118 3.29 8.14 16.59
CA ARG A 118 1.97 8.03 17.20
C ARG A 118 1.56 6.56 17.21
N ARG A 119 1.40 6.00 18.41
CA ARG A 119 0.67 4.75 18.61
C ARG A 119 -0.82 5.05 18.70
N ASP A 120 -1.40 5.47 17.59
CA ASP A 120 -2.85 5.55 17.50
C ASP A 120 -3.42 4.14 17.24
N ARG A 121 -4.44 3.76 18.01
CA ARG A 121 -5.17 2.50 17.81
C ARG A 121 -5.87 2.46 16.46
N ASN A 122 -6.19 3.62 15.89
CA ASN A 122 -6.85 3.73 14.60
C ASN A 122 -5.92 3.41 13.42
N MET A 123 -4.60 3.30 13.63
CA MET A 123 -3.65 2.95 12.57
C MET A 123 -3.66 1.44 12.31
N THR A 124 -4.21 1.04 11.16
CA THR A 124 -4.45 -0.36 10.82
C THR A 124 -3.39 -0.96 9.88
N ILE A 125 -2.61 -0.13 9.18
CA ILE A 125 -1.60 -0.59 8.21
C ILE A 125 -0.39 0.36 8.13
N HIS A 126 0.80 -0.19 7.87
CA HIS A 126 2.00 0.59 7.61
C HIS A 126 2.06 1.09 6.15
N GLN A 127 2.57 2.31 5.96
CA GLN A 127 2.85 2.90 4.65
C GLN A 127 3.57 1.93 3.70
N LYS A 128 4.60 1.21 4.18
CA LYS A 128 5.40 0.30 3.36
C LYS A 128 4.53 -0.73 2.63
N SER A 129 3.59 -1.35 3.35
CA SER A 129 2.72 -2.40 2.83
C SER A 129 1.71 -1.84 1.83
N PHE A 130 1.17 -0.65 2.13
CA PHE A 130 0.20 0.01 1.24
C PHE A 130 0.86 0.45 -0.08
N VAL A 131 2.03 1.11 0.01
CA VAL A 131 2.82 1.55 -1.16
C VAL A 131 3.21 0.36 -2.03
N GLU A 132 3.68 -0.73 -1.44
CA GLU A 132 4.01 -1.95 -2.19
C GLU A 132 2.80 -2.51 -2.95
N SER A 133 1.62 -2.47 -2.32
CA SER A 133 0.38 -2.92 -2.95
C SER A 133 -0.06 -2.02 -4.11
N ILE A 134 0.01 -0.69 -3.94
CA ILE A 134 -0.29 0.28 -5.02
C ILE A 134 0.65 0.06 -6.20
N LYS A 135 1.97 -0.03 -5.98
CA LYS A 135 2.95 -0.24 -7.05
C LYS A 135 2.67 -1.53 -7.82
N LYS A 136 2.32 -2.59 -7.09
CA LYS A 136 2.11 -3.92 -7.65
C LYS A 136 0.84 -4.02 -8.49
N TYR A 137 -0.26 -3.39 -8.08
CA TYR A 137 -1.57 -3.63 -8.67
C TYR A 137 -2.21 -2.39 -9.31
N ILE A 138 -2.07 -1.23 -8.68
CA ILE A 138 -2.72 0.02 -9.13
C ILE A 138 -1.89 0.74 -10.19
N LEU A 139 -0.56 0.78 -10.02
CA LEU A 139 0.36 1.39 -10.98
C LEU A 139 0.84 0.41 -12.05
N ALA A 140 0.30 -0.81 -12.08
CA ALA A 140 0.57 -1.77 -13.14
C ALA A 140 0.10 -1.21 -14.49
N SER A 141 0.88 -1.41 -15.56
CA SER A 141 0.58 -0.82 -16.89
C SER A 141 -0.78 -1.21 -17.47
N ALA A 142 -1.33 -2.35 -17.05
CA ALA A 142 -2.65 -2.82 -17.49
C ALA A 142 -3.82 -2.22 -16.68
N HIS A 143 -3.56 -1.41 -15.65
CA HIS A 143 -4.60 -0.88 -14.78
C HIS A 143 -5.30 0.34 -15.42
N PRO A 144 -6.64 0.36 -15.54
CA PRO A 144 -7.37 1.44 -16.22
C PRO A 144 -7.26 2.81 -15.58
N LEU A 145 -6.86 2.88 -14.30
CA LEU A 145 -6.57 4.15 -13.63
C LEU A 145 -5.49 4.95 -14.37
N ALA A 146 -4.54 4.29 -15.05
CA ALA A 146 -3.56 4.97 -15.89
C ALA A 146 -4.20 5.67 -17.11
N ALA A 147 -5.35 5.19 -17.58
CA ALA A 147 -6.08 5.76 -18.72
C ALA A 147 -6.85 7.05 -18.37
N LEU A 148 -7.00 7.39 -17.08
CA LEU A 148 -7.56 8.67 -16.63
C LEU A 148 -6.68 9.89 -16.98
N GLY A 149 -5.53 9.68 -17.61
CA GLY A 149 -4.59 10.73 -18.01
C GLY A 149 -3.67 11.16 -16.87
N ILE A 150 -2.89 12.23 -17.11
CA ILE A 150 -1.87 12.79 -16.20
C ILE A 150 -2.50 13.50 -14.97
N ASP A 151 -3.83 13.58 -14.88
CA ASP A 151 -4.51 14.21 -13.75
C ASP A 151 -4.42 13.34 -12.49
N ALA A 152 -3.37 13.57 -11.70
CA ALA A 152 -3.08 12.86 -10.46
C ALA A 152 -4.23 12.97 -9.45
N TYR A 153 -4.92 14.11 -9.41
CA TYR A 153 -6.05 14.32 -8.51
C TYR A 153 -7.23 13.42 -8.88
N LYS A 154 -7.57 13.31 -10.17
CA LYS A 154 -8.62 12.36 -10.61
C LYS A 154 -8.28 10.92 -10.30
N GLN A 155 -7.02 10.50 -10.48
CA GLN A 155 -6.58 9.15 -10.13
C GLN A 155 -6.74 8.88 -8.62
N GLN A 156 -6.29 9.83 -7.79
CA GLN A 156 -6.42 9.76 -6.33
C GLN A 156 -7.88 9.73 -5.88
N ARG A 157 -8.73 10.59 -6.47
CA ARG A 157 -10.15 10.64 -6.14
C ARG A 157 -10.89 9.38 -6.55
N ALA A 158 -10.61 8.83 -7.74
CA ALA A 158 -11.22 7.58 -8.18
C ALA A 158 -10.81 6.40 -7.29
N LEU A 159 -9.54 6.32 -6.87
CA LEU A 159 -9.10 5.31 -5.89
C LEU A 159 -9.76 5.50 -4.51
N CYS A 160 -9.94 6.74 -4.07
CA CYS A 160 -10.67 7.04 -2.83
C CYS A 160 -12.14 6.60 -2.91
N ASN A 161 -12.82 6.92 -4.01
CA ASN A 161 -14.20 6.49 -4.24
C ASN A 161 -14.33 4.96 -4.26
N TYR A 162 -13.38 4.26 -4.87
CA TYR A 162 -13.32 2.80 -4.86
C TYR A 162 -13.18 2.25 -3.43
N TRP A 163 -12.24 2.78 -2.65
CA TRP A 163 -12.04 2.34 -1.27
C TRP A 163 -13.24 2.64 -0.36
N ASN A 164 -13.88 3.80 -0.55
CA ASN A 164 -15.12 4.11 0.18
C ASN A 164 -16.23 3.12 -0.16
N ALA A 165 -16.38 2.74 -1.43
CA ALA A 165 -17.35 1.72 -1.82
C ALA A 165 -17.06 0.35 -1.19
N VAL A 166 -15.78 -0.05 -1.12
CA VAL A 166 -15.39 -1.30 -0.44
C VAL A 166 -15.71 -1.24 1.05
N ALA A 167 -15.37 -0.13 1.72
CA ALA A 167 -15.59 0.08 3.15
C ALA A 167 -17.08 0.06 3.49
N ASP A 168 -17.90 0.84 2.78
CA ASP A 168 -19.36 0.90 2.97
C ASP A 168 -20.05 -0.46 2.86
N LEU A 169 -19.48 -1.39 2.10
CA LEU A 169 -20.05 -2.71 1.86
C LEU A 169 -19.63 -3.76 2.88
N LEU A 170 -18.42 -3.63 3.45
CA LEU A 170 -17.75 -4.73 4.15
C LEU A 170 -17.25 -4.37 5.54
N ILE A 171 -17.37 -3.11 5.95
CA ILE A 171 -17.05 -2.67 7.30
C ILE A 171 -18.37 -2.38 8.00
N ASP A 172 -18.65 -3.20 9.00
CA ASP A 172 -19.74 -2.94 9.94
C ASP A 172 -19.25 -1.91 10.98
N PRO A 173 -19.85 -0.71 11.05
CA PRO A 173 -19.44 0.31 12.02
C PRO A 173 -19.76 -0.08 13.46
N GLU A 174 -20.69 -1.01 13.69
CA GLU A 174 -21.11 -1.45 15.03
C GLU A 174 -20.29 -2.66 15.51
N ALA A 175 -19.42 -3.21 14.67
CA ALA A 175 -18.63 -4.38 15.04
C ALA A 175 -17.56 -4.05 16.10
N GLU A 176 -17.49 -4.89 17.13
CA GLU A 176 -16.49 -4.77 18.21
C GLU A 176 -15.05 -5.04 17.74
N LEU A 177 -14.90 -5.79 16.64
CA LEU A 177 -13.60 -6.22 16.10
C LEU A 177 -13.22 -5.41 14.86
N ASP A 178 -11.94 -5.03 14.77
CA ASP A 178 -11.40 -4.37 13.58
C ASP A 178 -11.63 -5.18 12.30
N SER A 179 -11.83 -4.51 11.17
CA SER A 179 -11.90 -5.17 9.87
C SER A 179 -10.52 -5.43 9.25
N VAL A 180 -10.32 -6.66 8.75
CA VAL A 180 -9.18 -7.11 7.92
C VAL A 180 -9.17 -6.41 6.55
N VAL A 181 -10.31 -5.86 6.09
CA VAL A 181 -10.36 -4.99 4.89
C VAL A 181 -9.34 -3.87 5.01
N MET A 182 -9.21 -3.28 6.21
CA MET A 182 -8.31 -2.16 6.49
C MET A 182 -6.88 -2.60 6.84
N LYS A 183 -6.53 -3.88 6.66
CA LYS A 183 -5.22 -4.47 6.94
C LYS A 183 -4.57 -4.97 5.65
N SER A 184 -3.33 -5.47 5.74
CA SER A 184 -2.53 -5.90 4.58
C SER A 184 -3.24 -6.91 3.67
N ASN A 185 -4.02 -7.85 4.23
CA ASN A 185 -4.75 -8.83 3.43
C ASN A 185 -5.87 -8.18 2.62
N GLY A 186 -6.71 -7.35 3.25
CA GLY A 186 -7.75 -6.58 2.57
C GLY A 186 -7.18 -5.66 1.50
N VAL A 187 -6.14 -4.88 1.83
CA VAL A 187 -5.46 -4.00 0.86
C VAL A 187 -4.94 -4.78 -0.35
N ASN A 188 -4.25 -5.89 -0.13
CA ASN A 188 -3.76 -6.70 -1.25
C ASN A 188 -4.88 -7.35 -2.06
N PHE A 189 -5.96 -7.78 -1.40
CA PHE A 189 -7.10 -8.39 -2.06
C PHE A 189 -7.83 -7.38 -2.96
N PHE A 190 -8.26 -6.26 -2.39
CA PHE A 190 -9.06 -5.26 -3.10
C PHE A 190 -8.25 -4.53 -4.16
N HIS A 191 -6.95 -4.27 -3.94
CA HIS A 191 -6.10 -3.80 -5.03
C HIS A 191 -5.93 -4.84 -6.14
N LEU A 192 -5.84 -6.14 -5.84
CA LEU A 192 -5.73 -7.17 -6.87
C LEU A 192 -7.00 -7.26 -7.74
N VAL A 193 -8.20 -7.14 -7.15
CA VAL A 193 -9.46 -7.17 -7.93
C VAL A 193 -9.83 -5.81 -8.52
N SER A 194 -9.20 -4.72 -8.07
CA SER A 194 -9.51 -3.35 -8.51
C SER A 194 -9.42 -3.20 -10.03
N GLN A 195 -8.47 -3.86 -10.69
CA GLN A 195 -8.31 -3.75 -12.15
C GLN A 195 -9.63 -4.03 -12.88
N THR A 196 -10.34 -5.10 -12.54
CA THR A 196 -11.62 -5.46 -13.16
C THR A 196 -12.71 -4.44 -12.83
N ALA A 197 -12.79 -3.99 -11.57
CA ALA A 197 -13.76 -2.98 -11.16
C ALA A 197 -13.54 -1.65 -11.92
N PHE A 198 -12.28 -1.24 -12.06
CA PHE A 198 -11.90 -0.04 -12.80
C PHE A 198 -12.13 -0.18 -14.32
N HIS A 199 -12.02 -1.38 -14.89
CA HIS A 199 -12.40 -1.61 -16.30
C HIS A 199 -13.90 -1.41 -16.51
N GLN A 200 -14.74 -1.92 -15.59
CA GLN A 200 -16.19 -1.74 -15.63
C GLN A 200 -16.60 -0.27 -15.39
N ALA A 201 -15.91 0.44 -14.50
CA ALA A 201 -16.09 1.88 -14.30
C ALA A 201 -15.69 2.67 -15.56
N ALA A 202 -14.54 2.34 -16.16
CA ALA A 202 -14.03 3.00 -17.35
C ALA A 202 -14.96 2.84 -18.58
N SER A 203 -15.58 1.67 -18.76
CA SER A 203 -16.53 1.44 -19.86
C SER A 203 -17.77 2.33 -19.77
N ARG A 204 -18.13 2.76 -18.55
CA ARG A 204 -19.23 3.69 -18.27
C ARG A 204 -18.77 5.14 -18.10
N LYS A 205 -17.46 5.38 -18.08
CA LYS A 205 -16.82 6.66 -17.71
C LYS A 205 -17.30 7.20 -16.36
N ASP A 206 -17.65 6.33 -15.43
CA ASP A 206 -18.18 6.68 -14.12
C ASP A 206 -17.30 6.06 -13.03
N TYR A 207 -16.57 6.94 -12.33
CA TYR A 207 -15.64 6.59 -11.25
C TYR A 207 -16.15 7.06 -9.88
N THR A 208 -17.46 7.25 -9.75
CA THR A 208 -18.10 7.61 -8.46
C THR A 208 -18.10 6.43 -7.50
N GLN A 209 -18.22 6.73 -6.20
CA GLN A 209 -18.36 5.71 -5.15
C GLN A 209 -19.58 4.82 -5.41
N HIS A 210 -20.70 5.43 -5.83
CA HIS A 210 -21.91 4.69 -6.18
C HIS A 210 -21.68 3.68 -7.31
N ALA A 211 -20.99 4.08 -8.38
CA ALA A 211 -20.68 3.16 -9.48
C ALA A 211 -19.86 1.96 -9.03
N PHE A 212 -18.80 2.18 -8.24
CA PHE A 212 -18.01 1.09 -7.68
C PHE A 212 -18.81 0.20 -6.74
N ARG A 213 -19.68 0.78 -5.91
CA ARG A 213 -20.56 0.04 -5.01
C ARG A 213 -21.48 -0.90 -5.79
N VAL A 214 -22.15 -0.40 -6.83
CA VAL A 214 -23.03 -1.21 -7.69
C VAL A 214 -22.26 -2.35 -8.37
N ILE A 215 -21.04 -2.09 -8.85
CA ILE A 215 -20.19 -3.13 -9.48
C ILE A 215 -19.85 -4.23 -8.47
N LEU A 216 -19.41 -3.86 -7.27
CA LEU A 216 -19.00 -4.79 -6.22
C LEU A 216 -20.19 -5.57 -5.63
N GLU A 217 -21.31 -4.90 -5.33
CA GLU A 217 -22.53 -5.55 -4.83
C GLU A 217 -23.04 -6.61 -5.81
N ARG A 218 -23.08 -6.29 -7.11
CA ARG A 218 -23.48 -7.25 -8.14
C ARG A 218 -22.55 -8.45 -8.15
N ALA A 219 -21.24 -8.22 -8.04
CA ALA A 219 -20.25 -9.28 -8.03
C ALA A 219 -20.38 -10.18 -6.80
N PHE A 220 -20.57 -9.61 -5.61
CA PHE A 220 -20.78 -10.37 -4.38
C PHE A 220 -22.02 -11.25 -4.44
N ARG A 221 -23.13 -10.74 -5.00
CA ARG A 221 -24.36 -11.53 -5.22
C ARG A 221 -24.19 -12.65 -6.25
N ALA A 222 -23.24 -12.51 -7.16
CA ALA A 222 -22.93 -13.50 -8.21
C ALA A 222 -21.85 -14.51 -7.79
N LEU A 223 -21.37 -14.45 -6.55
CA LEU A 223 -20.39 -15.42 -6.06
C LEU A 223 -21.01 -16.82 -5.93
N PRO A 224 -20.23 -17.89 -6.20
CA PRO A 224 -20.61 -19.25 -5.87
C PRO A 224 -20.92 -19.41 -4.38
N MET A 225 -21.78 -20.38 -4.04
CA MET A 225 -22.16 -20.70 -2.66
C MET A 225 -20.98 -21.04 -1.74
N GLU A 226 -19.86 -21.49 -2.28
CA GLU A 226 -18.64 -21.77 -1.50
C GLU A 226 -17.88 -20.50 -1.09
N ASP A 227 -18.03 -19.41 -1.85
CA ASP A 227 -17.30 -18.15 -1.66
C ASP A 227 -18.22 -16.98 -1.24
N PHE A 228 -19.53 -17.21 -1.02
CA PHE A 228 -20.52 -16.13 -0.76
C PHE A 228 -20.15 -15.21 0.41
N ARG A 229 -19.50 -15.77 1.44
CA ARG A 229 -19.07 -15.03 2.64
C ARG A 229 -18.09 -13.90 2.32
N LEU A 230 -17.39 -13.97 1.20
CA LEU A 230 -16.47 -12.91 0.76
C LEU A 230 -17.14 -11.53 0.63
N GLY A 231 -18.45 -11.52 0.36
CA GLY A 231 -19.26 -10.30 0.25
C GLY A 231 -19.90 -9.85 1.57
N THR A 232 -19.55 -10.44 2.71
CA THR A 232 -20.16 -10.11 4.01
C THR A 232 -19.12 -9.55 4.98
N ALA A 233 -19.53 -8.66 5.88
CA ALA A 233 -18.62 -8.03 6.84
C ALA A 233 -17.99 -9.04 7.81
N GLU A 234 -18.71 -10.10 8.18
CA GLU A 234 -18.27 -11.11 9.15
C GLU A 234 -17.04 -11.88 8.66
N PHE A 235 -16.96 -12.15 7.36
CA PHE A 235 -15.78 -12.78 6.77
C PHE A 235 -14.53 -11.93 6.92
N TRP A 236 -14.67 -10.62 7.03
CA TRP A 236 -13.57 -9.69 7.13
C TRP A 236 -13.27 -9.23 8.55
N LEU A 237 -13.96 -9.71 9.59
CA LEU A 237 -13.62 -9.36 10.97
C LEU A 237 -12.24 -9.89 11.38
N SER A 238 -11.55 -9.19 12.26
CA SER A 238 -10.27 -9.67 12.78
C SER A 238 -10.43 -10.97 13.55
N GLY A 239 -9.54 -11.93 13.32
CA GLY A 239 -9.64 -13.28 13.89
C GLY A 239 -10.49 -14.26 13.07
N SER A 240 -11.16 -13.79 12.03
CA SER A 240 -11.84 -14.65 11.05
C SER A 240 -10.86 -15.26 10.02
N GLU A 241 -11.42 -16.05 9.09
CA GLU A 241 -10.70 -16.67 7.98
C GLU A 241 -9.88 -15.66 7.15
N ALA A 242 -10.38 -14.43 6.94
CA ALA A 242 -9.68 -13.42 6.13
C ALA A 242 -8.29 -13.05 6.70
N GLY A 243 -8.12 -13.10 8.02
CA GLY A 243 -6.85 -12.82 8.68
C GLY A 243 -5.76 -13.85 8.39
N GLY A 244 -6.15 -15.11 8.16
CA GLY A 244 -5.23 -16.24 7.92
C GLY A 244 -4.90 -16.49 6.45
N LEU A 245 -5.48 -15.73 5.52
CA LEU A 245 -5.28 -15.97 4.09
C LEU A 245 -3.84 -15.69 3.66
N ASN A 246 -3.21 -16.70 3.06
CA ASN A 246 -1.95 -16.53 2.36
C ASN A 246 -2.17 -15.95 0.95
N GLN A 247 -1.08 -15.59 0.26
CA GLN A 247 -1.14 -14.99 -1.07
C GLN A 247 -1.79 -15.89 -2.14
N ALA A 248 -1.65 -17.21 -2.03
CA ALA A 248 -2.26 -18.14 -2.97
C ALA A 248 -3.79 -18.19 -2.79
N ALA A 249 -4.25 -18.26 -1.55
CA ALA A 249 -5.67 -18.20 -1.20
C ALA A 249 -6.31 -16.87 -1.64
N LEU A 250 -5.63 -15.74 -1.39
CA LEU A 250 -6.08 -14.42 -1.86
C LEU A 250 -6.25 -14.38 -3.38
N ARG A 251 -5.31 -14.94 -4.15
CA ARG A 251 -5.40 -14.99 -5.62
C ARG A 251 -6.54 -15.87 -6.10
N ARG A 252 -6.80 -16.99 -5.43
CA ARG A 252 -7.94 -17.87 -5.75
C ARG A 252 -9.26 -17.11 -5.60
N LEU A 253 -9.47 -16.51 -4.43
CA LEU A 253 -10.69 -15.72 -4.13
C LEU A 253 -10.82 -14.51 -5.07
N ALA A 254 -9.71 -13.83 -5.39
CA ALA A 254 -9.70 -12.71 -6.32
C ALA A 254 -10.09 -13.15 -7.74
N SER A 255 -9.65 -14.34 -8.18
CA SER A 255 -10.07 -14.94 -9.45
C SER A 255 -11.57 -15.23 -9.46
N THR A 256 -12.14 -15.77 -8.37
CA THR A 256 -13.59 -15.95 -8.26
C THR A 256 -14.34 -14.62 -8.35
N LEU A 257 -13.93 -13.61 -7.58
CA LEU A 257 -14.61 -12.31 -7.60
C LEU A 257 -14.47 -11.58 -8.94
N ASN A 258 -13.31 -11.69 -9.60
CA ASN A 258 -13.10 -11.16 -10.95
C ASN A 258 -14.03 -11.82 -11.98
N ARG A 259 -14.22 -13.15 -11.89
CA ARG A 259 -15.19 -13.86 -12.74
C ARG A 259 -16.62 -13.38 -12.46
N ALA A 260 -16.98 -13.22 -11.19
CA ALA A 260 -18.30 -12.73 -10.80
C ALA A 260 -18.57 -11.29 -11.25
N MET A 261 -17.58 -10.39 -11.22
CA MET A 261 -17.69 -9.03 -11.75
C MET A 261 -17.96 -8.98 -13.26
N ASN A 262 -17.36 -9.91 -14.00
CA ASN A 262 -17.48 -10.02 -15.46
C ASN A 262 -18.66 -10.89 -15.91
N ALA A 263 -19.31 -11.63 -15.01
CA ALA A 263 -20.51 -12.36 -15.34
C ALA A 263 -21.58 -11.38 -15.84
N ALA A 264 -22.22 -11.71 -16.96
CA ALA A 264 -23.39 -10.98 -17.43
C ALA A 264 -24.45 -11.00 -16.32
N PRO A 265 -25.26 -9.94 -16.15
CA PRO A 265 -26.39 -10.01 -15.24
C PRO A 265 -27.21 -11.23 -15.64
N ALA A 266 -27.36 -12.19 -14.74
CA ALA A 266 -28.26 -13.31 -14.96
C ALA A 266 -29.63 -12.68 -15.23
N SER A 267 -30.11 -12.78 -16.47
CA SER A 267 -31.49 -12.49 -16.82
C SER A 267 -32.34 -13.47 -16.02
N ARG A 268 -32.75 -13.05 -14.83
CA ARG A 268 -33.70 -13.77 -13.99
C ARG A 268 -35.11 -13.46 -14.51
N GLU A 269 -35.31 -13.73 -15.80
CA GLU A 269 -36.60 -13.85 -16.47
C GLU A 269 -36.56 -15.18 -17.23
N ALA A 270 -36.74 -16.26 -16.48
CA ALA A 270 -37.23 -17.53 -17.00
C ALA A 270 -37.52 -18.46 -15.82
N ARG A 271 -38.73 -18.35 -15.28
CA ARG A 271 -39.72 -19.43 -15.10
C ARG A 271 -40.65 -19.08 -13.93
N LEU A 272 -41.88 -18.75 -14.35
CA LEU A 272 -43.19 -19.04 -13.78
C LEU A 272 -43.20 -19.71 -12.40
#